data_AF-A0A7Y2FEY2-F1
#
_entry.id   AF-A0A7Y2FEY2-F1
#
_cell.length_a   1.000
_cell.length_b   1.000
_cell.length_c   1.000
_cell.angle_alpha   90.00
_cell.angle_beta   90.00
_cell.angle_gamma   90.00
#
_symmetry.space_group_name_H-M   'P 1'
#
loop_
_entity.id
_entity.type
_entity.pdbx_description
1 polymer ?
#
loop_
_entity_poly.entity_id
_entity_poly.type
_entity_poly.pdbx_seq_one_letter_code
_entity_poly.pdbx_strand_id
1 'polypeptide(L)'
;MAESPKRASLREVFHFDAQGTLPKPGPIGRFVRLALGVLIAKFIYDWFVFIDSSDFANPFILAWVGFSVMLAPYVVNIGYGVNFGAWPRYALLGVWVLSAIAGYLAEGVLRSELLWTTVEATQVYLYGHLGLSFLVSAILATPGCEMRAIPQLLGQVSGSGSKEHYCPGFIDNIDRWERDRAMGGDTGD
;
A
#
# COMPACT_ATOMS: atom_id res chain seq x y z
N MET A 1 -12.36 -30.19 16.64
CA MET A 1 -11.23 -29.97 15.73
C MET A 1 -11.53 -28.71 14.93
N ALA A 2 -10.87 -27.59 15.24
CA ALA A 2 -11.01 -26.37 14.46
C ALA A 2 -10.31 -26.58 13.11
N GLU A 3 -11.00 -26.32 11.99
CA GLU A 3 -10.38 -26.34 10.67
C GLU A 3 -9.19 -25.39 10.67
N SER A 4 -8.01 -25.90 10.31
CA SER A 4 -6.84 -25.07 10.05
C SER A 4 -7.23 -24.04 8.99
N PRO A 5 -7.05 -22.72 9.23
CA PRO A 5 -7.37 -21.71 8.23
C PRO A 5 -6.58 -22.03 6.97
N LYS A 6 -7.27 -22.35 5.87
CA LYS A 6 -6.64 -22.54 4.56
C LYS A 6 -5.85 -21.28 4.27
N ARG A 7 -4.53 -21.40 4.12
CA ARG A 7 -3.70 -20.29 3.64
C ARG A 7 -4.22 -19.92 2.26
N ALA A 8 -4.90 -18.78 2.16
CA ALA A 8 -5.36 -18.26 0.89
C ALA A 8 -4.17 -18.19 -0.07
N SER A 9 -4.35 -18.71 -1.28
CA SER A 9 -3.27 -18.65 -2.27
C SER A 9 -3.03 -17.18 -2.65
N LEU A 10 -1.81 -16.79 -3.01
CA LEU A 10 -1.55 -15.42 -3.49
C LEU A 10 -2.44 -15.03 -4.68
N ARG A 11 -2.97 -16.01 -5.43
CA ARG A 11 -3.97 -15.76 -6.48
C ARG A 11 -5.31 -15.27 -5.94
N GLU A 12 -5.75 -15.79 -4.79
CA GLU A 12 -6.99 -15.35 -4.13
C GLU A 12 -6.82 -13.95 -3.52
N VAL A 13 -5.60 -13.60 -3.08
CA VAL A 13 -5.31 -12.28 -2.51
C VAL A 13 -5.40 -11.15 -3.54
N PHE A 14 -5.29 -11.42 -4.85
CA PHE A 14 -5.35 -10.39 -5.90
C PHE A 14 -6.59 -10.58 -6.82
N HIS A 15 -7.73 -10.93 -6.22
CA HIS A 15 -9.01 -11.01 -6.92
C HIS A 15 -9.65 -9.63 -7.05
N PHE A 16 -10.15 -9.26 -8.23
CA PHE A 16 -10.76 -7.96 -8.47
C PHE A 16 -12.24 -8.10 -8.81
N ASP A 17 -13.07 -7.32 -8.11
CA ASP A 17 -14.51 -7.31 -8.27
C ASP A 17 -14.96 -6.21 -9.25
N ALA A 18 -16.20 -6.35 -9.73
CA ALA A 18 -16.83 -5.31 -10.54
C ALA A 18 -17.06 -4.03 -9.73
N GLN A 19 -17.06 -2.89 -10.41
CA GLN A 19 -17.33 -1.60 -9.77
C GLN A 19 -18.74 -1.57 -9.17
N GLY A 20 -18.87 -1.00 -7.97
CA GLY A 20 -20.13 -0.86 -7.24
C GLY A 20 -20.53 -2.08 -6.42
N THR A 21 -19.65 -3.08 -6.31
CA THR A 21 -19.91 -4.28 -5.49
C THR A 21 -19.55 -4.05 -4.03
N LEU A 22 -18.55 -3.20 -3.77
CA LEU A 22 -18.06 -2.93 -2.42
C LEU A 22 -18.76 -1.72 -1.78
N PRO A 23 -18.99 -1.77 -0.45
CA PRO A 23 -19.57 -0.64 0.25
C PRO A 23 -18.62 0.56 0.20
N LYS A 24 -19.20 1.75 -0.01
CA LYS A 24 -18.43 3.00 0.13
C LYS A 24 -18.15 3.26 1.62
N PRO A 25 -16.97 3.80 1.95
CA PRO A 25 -16.63 4.15 3.31
C PRO A 25 -17.52 5.28 3.83
N GLY A 26 -17.97 5.15 5.07
CA GLY A 26 -18.70 6.20 5.77
C GLY A 26 -17.76 7.28 6.31
N PRO A 27 -18.28 8.26 7.08
CA PRO A 27 -17.47 9.33 7.65
C PRO A 27 -16.28 8.84 8.50
N ILE A 28 -16.44 7.77 9.26
CA ILE A 28 -15.39 7.22 10.12
C ILE A 28 -14.33 6.53 9.28
N GLY A 29 -14.72 5.68 8.33
CA GLY A 29 -13.81 5.03 7.39
C GLY A 29 -12.99 6.04 6.58
N ARG A 30 -13.58 7.18 6.21
CA ARG A 30 -12.89 8.30 5.54
C ARG A 30 -11.90 9.01 6.48
N PHE A 31 -12.30 9.27 7.73
CA PHE A 31 -11.42 9.89 8.72
C PHE A 31 -10.20 9.02 9.03
N VAL A 32 -10.40 7.71 9.21
CA VAL A 32 -9.31 6.74 9.46
C VAL A 32 -8.31 6.75 8.31
N ARG A 33 -8.79 6.72 7.06
CA ARG A 33 -7.93 6.80 5.87
C ARG A 33 -7.17 8.12 5.79
N LEU A 34 -7.83 9.24 6.10
CA LEU A 34 -7.17 10.56 6.14
C LEU A 34 -6.04 10.57 7.17
N ALA A 35 -6.31 10.07 8.39
CA ALA A 35 -5.32 10.00 9.45
C ALA A 35 -4.12 9.12 9.04
N LEU A 36 -4.36 7.93 8.49
CA LEU A 36 -3.30 7.05 7.97
C LEU A 36 -2.50 7.70 6.85
N GLY A 37 -3.17 8.37 5.90
CA GLY A 37 -2.52 9.09 4.81
C GLY A 37 -1.61 10.22 5.31
N VAL A 38 -2.07 11.01 6.28
CA VAL A 38 -1.26 12.08 6.91
C VAL A 38 -0.08 11.50 7.68
N LEU A 39 -0.26 10.42 8.43
CA LEU A 39 0.83 9.76 9.16
C LEU A 39 1.92 9.23 8.21
N ILE A 40 1.52 8.61 7.10
CA ILE A 40 2.47 8.11 6.09
C ILE A 40 3.16 9.27 5.36
N ALA A 41 2.42 10.34 5.04
CA ALA A 41 3.01 11.53 4.44
C ALA A 41 4.04 12.18 5.37
N LYS A 42 3.75 12.26 6.68
CA LYS A 42 4.71 12.70 7.69
C LYS A 42 5.94 11.78 7.74
N PHE A 43 5.74 10.47 7.70
CA PHE A 43 6.85 9.52 7.68
C PHE A 43 7.77 9.75 6.46
N ILE A 44 7.21 9.97 5.27
CA ILE A 44 7.99 10.29 4.06
C ILE A 44 8.72 11.64 4.20
N TYR A 45 8.06 12.65 4.78
CA TYR A 45 8.72 13.92 5.07
C TYR A 45 9.92 13.73 6.02
N ASP A 46 9.71 13.02 7.12
CA ASP A 46 10.77 12.76 8.09
C ASP A 46 11.91 11.94 7.46
N TRP A 47 11.58 11.01 6.56
CA TRP A 47 12.54 10.23 5.78
C TRP A 47 13.51 11.11 4.99
N PHE A 48 12.99 12.11 4.26
CA PHE A 48 13.84 13.00 3.47
C PHE A 48 14.63 14.03 4.30
N VAL A 49 14.08 14.46 5.44
CA VAL A 49 14.64 15.58 6.20
C VAL A 49 15.63 15.12 7.26
N PHE A 50 15.44 13.94 7.83
CA PHE A 50 16.17 13.51 9.02
C PHE A 50 16.92 12.18 8.86
N ILE A 51 16.79 11.48 7.73
CA ILE A 51 17.40 10.16 7.54
C ILE A 51 18.40 10.23 6.40
N ASP A 52 19.61 9.74 6.63
CA ASP A 52 20.68 9.71 5.63
C ASP A 52 21.31 8.30 5.50
N SER A 53 22.29 8.17 4.60
CA SER A 53 22.93 6.88 4.30
C SER A 53 23.67 6.27 5.49
N SER A 54 24.02 7.06 6.52
CA SER A 54 24.64 6.57 7.75
C SER A 54 23.64 5.82 8.65
N ASP A 55 22.34 6.12 8.53
CA ASP A 55 21.26 5.48 9.30
C ASP A 55 20.96 4.04 8.85
N PHE A 56 21.61 3.53 7.80
CA PHE A 56 21.45 2.12 7.38
C PHE A 56 21.83 1.09 8.46
N ALA A 57 22.54 1.50 9.51
CA ALA A 57 22.82 0.65 10.67
C ALA A 57 21.67 0.63 11.71
N ASN A 58 20.73 1.57 11.62
CA ASN A 58 19.65 1.71 12.58
C ASN A 58 18.60 0.59 12.37
N PRO A 59 18.35 -0.27 13.38
CA PRO A 59 17.42 -1.38 13.24
C PRO A 59 15.99 -0.92 12.95
N PHE A 60 15.59 0.28 13.42
CA PHE A 60 14.28 0.83 13.11
C PHE A 60 14.13 1.16 11.63
N ILE A 61 15.15 1.79 11.03
CA ILE A 61 15.19 2.08 9.59
C ILE A 61 15.17 0.81 8.78
N LEU A 62 16.00 -0.18 9.15
CA LEU A 62 16.00 -1.49 8.50
C LEU A 62 14.65 -2.21 8.60
N ALA A 63 13.92 -2.05 9.70
CA ALA A 63 12.58 -2.62 9.85
C ALA A 63 11.58 -1.99 8.86
N TRP A 64 11.62 -0.66 8.69
CA TRP A 64 10.81 0.03 7.67
C TRP A 64 11.22 -0.37 6.25
N VAL A 65 12.52 -0.43 5.97
CA VAL A 65 13.02 -0.92 4.67
C VAL A 65 12.55 -2.35 4.40
N GLY A 66 12.61 -3.23 5.40
CA GLY A 66 12.11 -4.59 5.30
C GLY A 66 10.59 -4.67 5.12
N PHE A 67 9.84 -3.78 5.79
CA PHE A 67 8.39 -3.71 5.64
C PHE A 67 7.99 -3.28 4.21
N SER A 68 8.77 -2.41 3.56
CA SER A 68 8.48 -2.01 2.17
C SER A 68 8.63 -3.16 1.18
N VAL A 69 9.58 -4.08 1.41
CA VAL A 69 9.70 -5.35 0.65
C VAL A 69 8.42 -6.19 0.77
N MET A 70 7.76 -6.18 1.94
CA MET A 70 6.48 -6.87 2.14
C MET A 70 5.32 -6.15 1.44
N LEU A 71 5.35 -4.81 1.38
CA LEU A 71 4.34 -3.98 0.73
C LEU A 71 4.41 -4.01 -0.80
N ALA A 72 5.58 -4.23 -1.39
CA ALA A 72 5.80 -4.12 -2.83
C ALA A 72 4.78 -4.90 -3.69
N PRO A 73 4.44 -6.18 -3.39
CA PRO A 73 3.40 -6.89 -4.14
C PRO A 73 2.04 -6.23 -4.05
N TYR A 74 1.66 -5.67 -2.90
CA TYR A 74 0.35 -5.02 -2.73
C TYR A 74 0.27 -3.73 -3.52
N VAL A 75 1.28 -2.84 -3.38
CA VAL A 75 1.33 -1.56 -4.10
C VAL A 75 1.30 -1.80 -5.61
N VAL A 76 2.11 -2.73 -6.11
CA VAL A 76 2.21 -2.97 -7.56
C VAL A 76 0.99 -3.74 -8.08
N ASN A 77 0.62 -4.87 -7.48
CA ASN A 77 -0.47 -5.69 -8.02
C ASN A 77 -1.83 -4.99 -7.89
N ILE A 78 -2.15 -4.46 -6.70
CA ILE A 78 -3.45 -3.80 -6.47
C ILE A 78 -3.47 -2.44 -7.17
N GLY A 79 -2.39 -1.66 -7.02
CA GLY A 79 -2.28 -0.32 -7.60
C GLY A 79 -2.39 -0.33 -9.12
N TYR A 80 -1.80 -1.31 -9.82
CA TYR A 80 -1.92 -1.41 -11.27
C TYR A 80 -3.02 -2.36 -11.75
N GLY A 81 -3.73 -3.05 -10.86
CA GLY A 81 -4.76 -4.01 -11.25
C GLY A 81 -4.22 -5.26 -11.96
N VAL A 82 -2.97 -5.63 -11.66
CA VAL A 82 -2.24 -6.76 -12.26
C VAL A 82 -1.97 -7.82 -11.21
N ASN A 83 -1.73 -9.07 -11.61
CA ASN A 83 -1.39 -10.14 -10.68
C ASN A 83 -0.03 -10.76 -11.04
N PHE A 84 1.05 -10.14 -10.55
CA PHE A 84 2.39 -10.71 -10.62
C PHE A 84 2.71 -11.62 -9.42
N GLY A 85 1.76 -11.82 -8.49
CA GLY A 85 2.01 -12.57 -7.26
C GLY A 85 3.14 -11.92 -6.45
N ALA A 86 4.14 -12.71 -6.07
CA ALA A 86 5.29 -12.22 -5.29
C ALA A 86 6.41 -11.57 -6.13
N TRP A 87 6.29 -11.54 -7.47
CA TRP A 87 7.36 -11.01 -8.34
C TRP A 87 7.82 -9.58 -8.01
N PRO A 88 6.95 -8.61 -7.71
CA PRO A 88 7.40 -7.24 -7.39
C PRO A 88 8.37 -7.21 -6.21
N ARG A 89 8.20 -8.10 -5.23
CA ARG A 89 9.13 -8.25 -4.10
C ARG A 89 10.52 -8.70 -4.55
N TYR A 90 10.59 -9.72 -5.40
CA TYR A 90 11.87 -10.26 -5.87
C TYR A 90 12.57 -9.31 -6.82
N ALA A 91 11.80 -8.63 -7.70
CA ALA A 91 12.33 -7.58 -8.57
C ALA A 91 12.97 -6.46 -7.74
N LEU A 92 12.28 -6.01 -6.68
CA LEU A 92 12.80 -4.99 -5.77
C LEU A 92 14.12 -5.42 -5.10
N LEU A 93 14.15 -6.60 -4.49
CA LEU A 93 15.35 -7.15 -3.86
C LEU A 93 16.48 -7.30 -4.87
N GLY A 94 16.17 -7.74 -6.09
CA GLY A 94 17.12 -7.84 -7.19
C GLY A 94 17.75 -6.48 -7.53
N VAL A 95 16.94 -5.43 -7.65
CA VAL A 95 17.44 -4.06 -7.88
C VAL A 95 18.38 -3.63 -6.75
N TRP A 96 18.01 -3.81 -5.49
CA TRP A 96 18.88 -3.44 -4.36
C TRP A 96 20.19 -4.23 -4.33
N VAL A 97 20.15 -5.54 -4.60
CA VAL A 97 21.36 -6.37 -4.68
C VAL A 97 22.27 -5.90 -5.83
N LEU A 98 21.71 -5.61 -7.00
CA LEU A 98 22.48 -5.09 -8.13
C LEU A 98 23.09 -3.72 -7.82
N SER A 99 22.35 -2.82 -7.16
CA SER A 99 22.87 -1.53 -6.70
C SER A 99 24.01 -1.68 -5.69
N ALA A 100 23.89 -2.62 -4.74
CA ALA A 100 24.93 -2.90 -3.76
C ALA A 100 26.20 -3.44 -4.42
N ILE A 101 26.06 -4.36 -5.39
CA ILE A 101 27.20 -4.91 -6.15
C ILE A 101 27.85 -3.80 -6.98
N ALA A 102 27.07 -3.03 -7.74
CA ALA A 102 27.59 -1.94 -8.56
C ALA A 102 28.30 -0.88 -7.72
N GLY A 103 27.72 -0.52 -6.58
CA GLY A 103 28.31 0.39 -5.60
C GLY A 103 29.62 -0.13 -5.02
N TYR A 104 29.66 -1.41 -4.64
CA TYR A 104 30.89 -2.03 -4.14
C TYR A 104 32.00 -2.05 -5.19
N LEU A 105 31.67 -2.34 -6.46
CA LEU A 105 32.64 -2.32 -7.55
C LEU A 105 33.18 -0.91 -7.84
N ALA A 106 32.37 0.14 -7.61
CA ALA A 106 32.75 1.53 -7.86
C ALA A 106 33.51 2.18 -6.68
N GLU A 107 33.05 1.95 -5.44
CA GLU A 107 33.49 2.68 -4.24
C GLU A 107 34.26 1.79 -3.25
N GLY A 108 34.25 0.47 -3.44
CA GLY A 108 34.86 -0.50 -2.51
C GLY A 108 34.07 -0.75 -1.22
N VAL A 109 32.87 -0.18 -1.11
CA VAL A 109 32.00 -0.29 0.08
C VAL A 109 30.62 -0.83 -0.30
N LEU A 110 30.08 -1.75 0.50
CA LEU A 110 28.74 -2.34 0.24
C LEU A 110 27.60 -1.36 0.51
N ARG A 111 27.83 -0.39 1.41
CA ARG A 111 26.89 0.69 1.73
C ARG A 111 27.24 1.94 0.93
N SER A 112 27.16 1.79 -0.39
CA SER A 112 27.41 2.89 -1.32
C SER A 112 26.25 3.87 -1.35
N GLU A 113 26.53 5.08 -1.84
CA GLU A 113 25.48 6.08 -2.11
C GLU A 113 24.47 5.54 -3.13
N LEU A 114 24.91 4.76 -4.12
CA LEU A 114 24.03 4.13 -5.10
C LEU A 114 22.99 3.20 -4.46
N LEU A 115 23.39 2.36 -3.49
CA LEU A 115 22.44 1.52 -2.78
C LEU A 115 21.45 2.39 -1.98
N TRP A 116 21.94 3.42 -1.30
CA TRP A 116 21.10 4.35 -0.54
C TRP A 116 20.03 5.00 -1.42
N THR A 117 20.43 5.66 -2.52
CA THR A 117 19.50 6.33 -3.44
C THR A 117 18.45 5.36 -3.99
N THR A 118 18.83 4.11 -4.31
CA THR A 118 17.87 3.12 -4.81
C THR A 118 16.90 2.62 -3.74
N VAL A 119 17.34 2.44 -2.50
CA VAL A 119 16.46 2.12 -1.37
C VAL A 119 15.54 3.31 -1.07
N GLU A 120 16.07 4.53 -1.00
CA GLU A 120 15.31 5.75 -0.78
C GLU A 120 14.22 5.94 -1.84
N ALA A 121 14.58 5.89 -3.13
CA ALA A 121 13.63 5.99 -4.24
C ALA A 121 12.52 4.94 -4.14
N THR A 122 12.86 3.74 -3.67
CA THR A 122 11.88 2.67 -3.41
C THR A 122 10.94 3.03 -2.26
N GLN A 123 11.45 3.55 -1.15
CA GLN A 123 10.62 3.94 -0.01
C GLN A 123 9.63 5.04 -0.40
N VAL A 124 10.13 6.04 -1.12
CA VAL A 124 9.33 7.15 -1.64
C VAL A 124 8.24 6.63 -2.56
N TYR A 125 8.57 5.72 -3.47
CA TYR A 125 7.57 5.11 -4.33
C TYR A 125 6.52 4.32 -3.53
N LEU A 126 6.93 3.38 -2.69
CA LEU A 126 5.98 2.47 -2.01
C LEU A 126 5.14 3.17 -0.94
N TYR A 127 5.78 3.88 -0.02
CA TYR A 127 5.07 4.61 1.03
C TYR A 127 4.41 5.87 0.50
N GLY A 128 5.02 6.58 -0.44
CA GLY A 128 4.39 7.73 -1.09
C GLY A 128 3.14 7.34 -1.85
N HIS A 129 3.18 6.26 -2.65
CA HIS A 129 1.99 5.74 -3.32
C HIS A 129 0.91 5.31 -2.33
N LEU A 130 1.28 4.62 -1.25
CA LEU A 130 0.34 4.20 -0.21
C LEU A 130 -0.29 5.39 0.53
N GLY A 131 0.52 6.34 0.98
CA GLY A 131 0.05 7.55 1.67
C GLY A 131 -0.85 8.40 0.78
N LEU A 132 -0.46 8.62 -0.47
CA LEU A 132 -1.28 9.34 -1.44
C LEU A 132 -2.61 8.61 -1.71
N SER A 133 -2.57 7.30 -1.85
CA SER A 133 -3.76 6.46 -2.04
C SER A 133 -4.75 6.59 -0.88
N PHE A 134 -4.26 6.61 0.37
CA PHE A 134 -5.09 6.86 1.55
C PHE A 134 -5.75 8.24 1.53
N LEU A 135 -4.99 9.29 1.20
CA LEU A 135 -5.51 10.65 1.13
C LEU A 135 -6.59 10.79 0.05
N VAL A 136 -6.33 10.26 -1.15
CA VAL A 136 -7.31 10.26 -2.26
C VAL A 136 -8.54 9.44 -1.88
N SER A 137 -8.36 8.27 -1.27
CA SER A 137 -9.45 7.40 -0.84
C SER A 137 -10.36 8.08 0.20
N ALA A 138 -9.79 8.87 1.11
CA ALA A 138 -10.56 9.64 2.08
C ALA A 138 -11.41 10.73 1.40
N ILE A 139 -10.90 11.37 0.35
CA ILE A 139 -11.60 12.41 -0.39
C ILE A 139 -12.72 11.80 -1.24
N LEU A 140 -12.41 10.78 -2.04
CA LEU A 140 -13.32 10.20 -3.03
C LEU A 140 -14.29 9.17 -2.47
N ALA A 141 -14.11 8.76 -1.20
CA ALA A 141 -14.81 7.61 -0.62
C ALA A 141 -14.65 6.37 -1.52
N THR A 142 -13.41 6.04 -1.88
CA THR A 142 -13.07 4.85 -2.67
C THR A 142 -13.50 3.60 -1.90
N PRO A 143 -14.37 2.75 -2.48
CA PRO A 143 -14.80 1.53 -1.83
C PRO A 143 -13.69 0.46 -1.88
N GLY A 144 -13.60 -0.36 -0.83
CA GLY A 144 -12.58 -1.38 -0.70
C GLY A 144 -11.19 -0.80 -0.41
N CYS A 145 -10.20 -1.24 -1.17
CA CYS A 145 -8.81 -0.93 -0.91
C CYS A 145 -8.37 0.41 -1.49
N GLU A 146 -7.92 1.30 -0.60
CA GLU A 146 -7.28 2.59 -0.86
C GLU A 146 -6.25 2.58 -2.00
N MET A 147 -5.47 1.51 -2.18
CA MET A 147 -4.52 1.40 -3.31
C MET A 147 -5.22 1.46 -4.69
N ARG A 148 -6.54 1.28 -4.76
CA ARG A 148 -7.36 1.46 -5.98
C ARG A 148 -7.87 2.89 -6.17
N ALA A 149 -7.65 3.79 -5.22
CA ALA A 149 -8.14 5.16 -5.30
C ALA A 149 -7.56 5.93 -6.48
N ILE A 150 -6.27 5.73 -6.80
CA ILE A 150 -5.63 6.36 -7.96
C ILE A 150 -6.22 5.80 -9.28
N PRO A 151 -6.26 4.48 -9.54
CA PRO A 151 -6.95 3.92 -10.70
C PRO A 151 -8.41 4.31 -10.81
N GLN A 152 -9.12 4.42 -9.69
CA GLN A 152 -10.52 4.86 -9.67
C GLN A 152 -10.63 6.32 -10.09
N LEU A 153 -9.77 7.20 -9.58
CA LEU A 153 -9.74 8.61 -9.99
C LEU A 153 -9.45 8.72 -11.50
N LEU A 154 -8.46 7.99 -12.01
CA LEU A 154 -8.15 7.96 -13.44
C LEU A 154 -9.31 7.38 -14.27
N GLY A 155 -9.99 6.35 -13.76
CA GLY A 155 -11.18 5.78 -14.36
C GLY A 155 -12.32 6.80 -14.46
N GLN A 156 -12.61 7.51 -13.36
CA GLN A 156 -13.62 8.57 -13.32
C GLN A 156 -13.32 9.71 -14.31
N VAL A 157 -12.06 10.13 -14.40
CA VAL A 157 -11.63 11.18 -15.35
C VAL A 157 -11.71 10.71 -16.81
N SER A 158 -11.39 9.44 -17.08
CA SER A 158 -11.41 8.85 -18.43
C SER A 158 -12.77 8.30 -18.87
N GLY A 159 -13.76 8.28 -17.98
CA GLY A 159 -15.05 7.60 -18.21
C GLY A 159 -14.95 6.07 -18.26
N SER A 160 -13.83 5.49 -17.82
CA SER A 160 -13.66 4.04 -17.73
C SER A 160 -13.97 3.54 -16.32
N GLY A 161 -14.74 2.46 -16.21
CA GLY A 161 -14.98 1.84 -14.90
C GLY A 161 -13.69 1.27 -14.32
N SER A 162 -13.55 1.31 -12.99
CA SER A 162 -12.38 0.75 -12.28
C SER A 162 -12.81 -0.45 -11.46
N LYS A 163 -12.08 -1.56 -11.57
CA LYS A 163 -12.31 -2.74 -10.74
C LYS A 163 -12.04 -2.43 -9.27
N GLU A 164 -12.80 -3.08 -8.39
CA GLU A 164 -12.71 -2.95 -6.94
C GLU A 164 -11.92 -4.12 -6.34
N HIS A 165 -11.43 -3.94 -5.11
CA HIS A 165 -10.64 -4.95 -4.41
C HIS A 165 -10.82 -4.81 -2.90
N TYR A 166 -11.04 -5.91 -2.19
CA TYR A 166 -11.07 -5.90 -0.73
C TYR A 166 -9.69 -5.60 -0.15
N CYS A 167 -9.58 -4.63 0.76
CA CYS A 167 -8.29 -4.33 1.35
C CYS A 167 -7.92 -5.37 2.42
N PRO A 168 -6.71 -5.94 2.37
CA PRO A 168 -6.24 -6.81 3.44
C PRO A 168 -6.04 -5.98 4.71
N GLY A 169 -6.90 -6.17 5.72
CA GLY A 169 -6.76 -5.48 7.00
C GLY A 169 -8.09 -5.13 7.66
N PHE A 170 -8.03 -4.13 8.54
CA PHE A 170 -9.15 -3.75 9.41
C PHE A 170 -10.10 -2.72 8.79
N ILE A 171 -9.67 -2.00 7.75
CA ILE A 171 -10.42 -0.86 7.19
C ILE A 171 -11.74 -1.32 6.58
N ASP A 172 -11.70 -2.44 5.87
CA ASP A 172 -12.89 -3.07 5.28
C ASP A 172 -13.92 -3.50 6.34
N ASN A 173 -13.46 -3.85 7.56
CA ASN A 173 -14.37 -4.12 8.69
C ASN A 173 -15.06 -2.85 9.19
N ILE A 174 -14.37 -1.70 9.18
CA ILE A 174 -14.94 -0.40 9.57
C ILE A 174 -16.03 0.00 8.58
N ASP A 175 -15.74 -0.09 7.27
CA ASP A 175 -16.70 0.29 6.23
C ASP A 175 -17.96 -0.58 6.27
N ARG A 176 -17.81 -1.89 6.49
CA ARG A 176 -18.95 -2.81 6.70
C ARG A 176 -19.77 -2.41 7.92
N TRP A 177 -19.10 -2.17 9.05
CA TRP A 177 -19.79 -1.81 10.29
C TRP A 177 -20.56 -0.49 10.17
N GLU A 178 -20.00 0.52 9.47
CA GLU A 178 -20.71 1.78 9.21
C GLU A 178 -21.96 1.56 8.35
N ARG A 179 -21.84 0.76 7.28
CA ARG A 179 -22.98 0.41 6.42
C ARG A 179 -24.05 -0.33 7.21
N ASP A 180 -23.68 -1.33 8.01
CA ASP A 180 -24.63 -2.15 8.74
C ASP A 180 -25.39 -1.32 9.79
N ARG A 181 -24.75 -0.28 10.37
CA ARG A 181 -25.44 0.69 11.22
C ARG A 181 -26.37 1.63 10.47
N ALA A 182 -25.99 2.05 9.28
CA ALA A 182 -26.85 2.87 8.44
C ALA A 182 -28.12 2.11 8.00
N MET A 183 -28.01 0.79 7.76
CA MET A 183 -29.14 -0.07 7.37
C MET A 183 -29.96 -0.58 8.58
N GLY A 184 -29.31 -0.85 9.70
CA GLY A 184 -29.97 -1.37 10.91
C GLY A 184 -30.72 -0.31 11.73
N GLY A 185 -30.46 0.97 11.50
CA GLY A 185 -31.21 2.08 12.09
C GLY A 185 -32.64 2.23 11.57
N ASP A 186 -33.02 1.50 10.52
CA ASP A 186 -34.31 1.62 9.81
C ASP A 186 -35.34 0.55 10.24
N THR A 187 -35.07 -0.20 11.34
CA THR A 187 -35.98 -1.25 11.86
C THR A 187 -36.59 -0.94 13.22
N GLY A 188 -36.59 0.33 13.61
CA GLY A 188 -37.25 0.81 14.84
C GLY A 188 -38.66 1.34 14.59
N ASP A 189 -39.60 0.42 14.30
CA ASP A 189 -41.05 0.60 14.55
C ASP A 189 -41.44 -0.14 15.83
#